data_AF-A0A4S0V1X7-F1
#
_entry.id   AF-A0A4S0V1X7-F1
#
_cell.length_a   1.000
_cell.length_b   1.000
_cell.length_c   1.000
_cell.angle_alpha   90.00
_cell.angle_beta   90.00
_cell.angle_gamma   90.00
#
_symmetry.space_group_name_H-M   'P 1'
#
loop_
_entity.id
_entity.type
_entity.pdbx_description
1 polymer ?
#
loop_
_entity_poly.entity_id
_entity_poly.type
_entity_poly.pdbx_seq_one_letter_code
_entity_poly.pdbx_strand_id
1 'polypeptide(L)' 'MAEKVFAAQDLTKTYVSGETEVHALRGVDLDIFAGEVVVMLGPSGSGKSTLLN' A
#
# COMPACT_ATOMS: atom_id res chain seq x y z
N MET A 1 14.62 -18.74 9.46
CA MET A 1 14.12 -17.35 9.48
C MET A 1 12.86 -17.32 8.64
N ALA A 2 11.83 -16.57 9.02
CA ALA A 2 10.62 -16.47 8.22
C ALA A 2 10.95 -15.85 6.86
N GLU A 3 10.50 -16.48 5.78
CA GLU A 3 10.73 -15.99 4.42
C GLU A 3 9.79 -14.82 4.14
N LYS A 4 10.35 -13.67 3.74
CA LYS A 4 9.58 -12.51 3.30
C LYS A 4 9.14 -12.72 1.85
N VAL A 5 7.83 -12.65 1.60
CA VAL A 5 7.22 -12.91 0.28
C VAL A 5 6.68 -11.64 -0.38
N PHE A 6 6.35 -10.61 0.40
CA PHE A 6 6.10 -9.25 -0.12
C PHE A 6 6.88 -8.23 0.70
N ALA A 7 7.38 -7.19 0.03
CA ALA A 7 8.10 -6.09 0.63
C ALA A 7 7.77 -4.78 -0.10
N ALA A 8 7.49 -3.74 0.65
CA ALA A 8 7.41 -2.36 0.20
C ALA A 8 8.20 -1.48 1.18
N GLN A 9 8.93 -0.52 0.65
CA GLN A 9 9.73 0.45 1.41
C GLN A 9 9.47 1.82 0.79
N ASP A 10 9.07 2.78 1.62
CA ASP A 10 8.71 4.16 1.24
C ASP A 10 7.80 4.23 0.00
N LEU A 11 6.81 3.34 -0.09
CA LEU A 11 5.95 3.27 -1.26
C LEU A 11 5.02 4.49 -1.33
N THR A 12 5.17 5.26 -2.40
CA THR A 12 4.35 6.44 -2.69
C THR A 12 3.55 6.23 -3.97
N LYS A 13 2.35 6.84 -4.01
CA LYS A 13 1.54 6.88 -5.23
C LYS A 13 0.71 8.15 -5.23
N THR A 14 0.94 8.96 -6.25
CA THR A 14 0.12 10.12 -6.56
C THR A 14 -0.63 9.84 -7.86
N TYR A 15 -1.95 10.02 -7.85
CA TYR A 15 -2.75 10.09 -9.06
C TYR A 15 -2.95 11.55 -9.42
N VAL A 16 -2.70 11.89 -10.67
CA VAL A 16 -2.88 13.25 -11.20
C VAL A 16 -4.02 13.22 -12.21
N SER A 17 -5.00 14.11 -12.03
CA SER A 17 -6.16 14.25 -12.91
C SER A 17 -6.43 15.72 -13.17
N GLY A 18 -5.96 16.21 -14.33
CA GLY A 18 -5.96 17.64 -14.66
C GLY A 18 -5.11 18.41 -13.65
N GLU A 19 -5.73 19.39 -12.99
CA GLU A 19 -5.09 20.23 -11.96
C GLU A 19 -5.17 19.61 -10.55
N THR A 20 -5.82 18.46 -10.38
CA THR A 20 -5.95 17.80 -9.08
C THR A 20 -4.90 16.71 -8.88
N GLU A 21 -4.24 16.73 -7.73
CA GLU A 21 -3.35 15.67 -7.27
C GLU A 21 -3.94 14.94 -6.05
N VAL A 22 -3.91 13.62 -6.09
CA VAL A 22 -4.33 12.75 -4.99
C VAL A 22 -3.17 11.85 -4.57
N HIS A 23 -2.57 12.15 -3.42
CA HIS A 23 -1.57 11.30 -2.77
C HIS A 23 -2.25 10.10 -2.11
N ALA A 24 -2.46 9.04 -2.89
CA ALA A 24 -3.11 7.81 -2.46
C ALA A 24 -2.24 6.97 -1.51
N LEU A 25 -0.92 6.94 -1.72
CA LEU A 25 0.06 6.36 -0.78
C LEU A 25 1.14 7.41 -0.46
N ARG A 26 1.51 7.50 0.82
CA ARG A 26 2.35 8.57 1.38
C ARG A 26 3.57 8.03 2.13
N GLY A 27 4.34 7.14 1.48
CA GLY A 27 5.51 6.50 2.08
C GLY A 27 5.09 5.36 2.99
N VAL A 28 4.67 4.24 2.38
CA VAL A 28 4.20 3.05 3.10
C VAL A 28 5.29 1.99 3.12
N ASP A 29 5.61 1.51 4.32
CA ASP A 29 6.45 0.33 4.55
C ASP A 29 5.56 -0.87 4.88
N LEU A 30 5.80 -2.00 4.22
CA LEU A 30 5.05 -3.24 4.45
C LEU A 30 5.92 -4.45 4.18
N ASP A 31 5.96 -5.38 5.12
CA ASP A 31 6.54 -6.70 4.94
C ASP A 31 5.46 -7.75 5.20
N ILE A 32 5.37 -8.76 4.33
CA ILE A 32 4.51 -9.94 4.53
C ILE A 32 5.37 -11.18 4.40
N PHE A 33 5.20 -12.10 5.33
CA PHE A 33 5.96 -13.35 5.42
C PHE A 33 5.14 -14.55 4.95
N ALA A 34 5.84 -15.61 4.55
CA ALA A 34 5.23 -16.83 4.05
C ALA A 34 4.26 -17.43 5.10
N GLY A 35 3.03 -17.72 4.68
CA GLY A 35 1.99 -18.32 5.53
C GLY A 35 1.12 -17.31 6.30
N GLU A 36 1.37 -16.01 6.19
CA GLU A 36 0.54 -14.99 6.83
C GLU A 36 -0.78 -14.76 6.10
N VAL A 37 -1.85 -14.57 6.87
CA VAL A 37 -3.14 -14.07 6.39
C VAL A 37 -3.30 -12.65 6.92
N VAL A 38 -3.26 -11.67 6.02
CA VAL A 38 -3.32 -10.25 6.38
C VAL A 38 -4.67 -9.66 5.99
N VAL A 39 -5.26 -8.86 6.89
CA VAL A 39 -6.49 -8.12 6.64
C VAL A 39 -6.19 -6.62 6.66
N MET A 40 -6.54 -5.93 5.58
CA MET A 40 -6.36 -4.48 5.46
C MET A 40 -7.68 -3.75 5.73
N LEU A 41 -7.75 -3.04 6.85
CA LEU A 41 -8.92 -2.26 7.26
C LEU A 41 -8.69 -0.76 7.07
N GLY A 42 -9.76 -0.02 6.81
CA GLY A 42 -9.72 1.43 6.70
C GLY A 42 -10.91 2.01 5.94
N PRO A 43 -11.22 3.30 6.10
CA PRO A 43 -12.36 3.94 5.44
C PRO A 43 -12.25 3.91 3.91
N SER A 44 -13.36 4.14 3.22
CA SER A 44 -13.34 4.31 1.76
C SER A 44 -12.38 5.44 1.37
N GLY A 45 -11.59 5.24 0.30
CA GLY A 45 -10.59 6.21 -0.17
C GLY A 45 -9.24 6.22 0.56
N SER A 46 -9.03 5.37 1.58
CA SER A 46 -7.77 5.36 2.36
C SER A 46 -6.53 4.78 1.66
N GLY A 47 -6.60 4.48 0.35
CA GLY A 47 -5.46 3.93 -0.42
C GLY A 47 -5.31 2.40 -0.43
N LYS A 48 -6.21 1.63 0.21
CA LYS A 48 -6.10 0.15 0.29
C LYS A 48 -6.02 -0.54 -1.07
N SER A 49 -6.96 -0.24 -1.96
CA SER A 49 -6.97 -0.81 -3.31
C SER A 49 -5.78 -0.35 -4.14
N THR A 50 -5.26 0.86 -3.86
CA THR A 50 -4.02 1.35 -4.49
C THR A 50 -2.79 0.60 -3.98
N LEU A 51 -2.74 0.21 -2.70
CA LEU A 51 -1.66 -0.58 -2.14
C LEU A 51 -1.63 -2.03 -2.69
N LEU A 52 -2.76 -2.53 -3.20
CA LEU A 52 -2.90 -3.89 -3.74
C LEU A 52 -2.71 -3.99 -5.26
N ASN A 53 -2.52 -2.89 -5.99
CA ASN A 53 -2.41 -2.84 -7.46
C ASN A 53 -1.03 -2.36 -7.89
#